data_AF-A0A956L215-F1
#
_entry.id   AF-A0A956L215-F1
#
_cell.length_a   1.000
_cell.length_b   1.000
_cell.length_c   1.000
_cell.angle_alpha   90.00
_cell.angle_beta   90.00
_cell.angle_gamma   90.00
#
_symmetry.space_group_name_H-M   'P 1'
#
loop_
_entity.id
_entity.type
_entity.pdbx_description
1 polymer ?
#
loop_
_entity_poly.entity_id
_entity_poly.type
_entity_poly.pdbx_seq_one_letter_code
_entity_poly.pdbx_strand_id
1 'polypeptide(L)'
;MASVTYQGKPITLPTGQRHVVEVPARILRVRLTGMLFETDKTFLLPRAMRGIRSLVSLYQAHPGMALVITGHTDRVGGPSYNLGLSDERARAIAHYLRDEVDDWLAWYSDQPYSAPWGTREDQAMLSAITDDATGHVFYAGPITGWLDAPTRDAVERYQARRGLAVDGVPGPQTRRALVTDYMQLDGTTLPDGTEVHRLGCGEHHNAVPTADGVAEPDNRRAEIFLFDPPPVEPPAPASCPGAGCPYETWRDRTVQTYDFGDEVLVDWDVFDFELLEAREQEHHGAEA
;
A
#
# COMPACT_ATOMS: atom_id res chain seq x y z
N MET A 1 33.71 25.58 7.93
CA MET A 1 33.02 24.33 7.59
C MET A 1 32.65 24.43 6.13
N ALA A 2 33.03 23.43 5.33
CA ALA A 2 32.60 23.31 3.94
C ALA A 2 31.58 22.17 3.86
N SER A 3 30.43 22.41 3.22
CA SER A 3 29.47 21.36 2.87
C SER A 3 29.76 20.91 1.45
N VAL A 4 29.76 19.60 1.22
CA VAL A 4 29.98 19.00 -0.10
C VAL A 4 28.91 17.95 -0.35
N THR A 5 28.18 18.09 -1.46
CA THR A 5 27.11 17.17 -1.86
C THR A 5 27.67 16.01 -2.70
N TYR A 6 27.29 14.77 -2.35
CA TYR A 6 27.65 13.59 -3.13
C TYR A 6 26.70 13.37 -4.30
N GLN A 7 27.23 13.42 -5.53
CA GLN A 7 26.50 13.22 -6.78
C GLN A 7 27.02 12.00 -7.57
N GLY A 8 27.42 10.94 -6.88
CA GLY A 8 27.93 9.72 -7.54
C GLY A 8 29.29 9.90 -8.24
N LYS A 9 30.05 10.94 -7.89
CA LYS A 9 31.40 11.21 -8.40
C LYS A 9 32.41 11.19 -7.25
N PRO A 10 33.69 10.84 -7.50
CA PRO A 10 34.74 10.97 -6.50
C PRO A 10 34.79 12.40 -5.95
N ILE A 11 34.70 12.55 -4.63
CA ILE A 11 34.87 13.84 -3.96
C ILE A 11 36.29 13.91 -3.42
N THR A 12 37.00 14.98 -3.73
CA THR A 12 38.30 15.30 -3.10
C THR A 12 38.06 16.21 -1.91
N LEU A 13 38.36 15.73 -0.70
CA LEU A 13 38.24 16.52 0.54
C LEU A 13 39.63 16.91 1.07
N PRO A 14 39.92 18.21 1.31
CA PRO A 14 41.15 18.64 1.93
C PRO A 14 41.36 18.03 3.32
N THR A 15 42.55 17.49 3.57
CA THR A 15 42.96 16.98 4.89
C THR A 15 43.12 18.12 5.91
N GLY A 16 42.87 17.82 7.19
CA GLY A 16 43.00 18.80 8.29
C GLY A 16 41.82 19.77 8.45
N GLN A 17 40.74 19.63 7.67
CA GLN A 17 39.51 20.39 7.83
C GLN A 17 38.33 19.47 8.17
N ARG A 18 37.40 19.98 8.98
CA ARG A 18 36.11 19.31 9.23
C ARG A 18 35.18 19.57 8.06
N HIS A 19 34.76 18.50 7.41
CA HIS A 19 33.76 18.51 6.34
C HIS A 19 32.46 17.89 6.85
N VAL A 20 31.34 18.31 6.25
CA VAL A 20 30.05 17.66 6.39
C VAL A 20 29.70 17.09 5.02
N VAL A 21 29.43 15.79 4.97
CA VAL A 21 28.98 15.09 3.77
C VAL A 21 27.49 14.85 3.91
N GLU A 22 26.71 15.40 3.00
CA GLU A 22 25.29 15.13 2.89
C GLU A 22 25.09 14.02 1.86
N VAL A 23 24.70 12.84 2.35
CA VAL A 23 24.26 11.73 1.50
C VAL A 23 22.76 11.88 1.31
N PRO A 24 22.25 11.93 0.06
CA PRO A 24 20.83 12.07 -0.18
C PRO A 24 20.08 10.86 0.36
N ALA A 25 18.86 11.07 0.87
CA ALA A 25 17.99 10.00 1.31
C ALA A 25 17.82 8.94 0.20
N ARG A 26 17.94 7.68 0.60
CA ARG A 26 17.67 6.51 -0.22
C ARG A 26 16.16 6.39 -0.41
N ILE A 27 15.73 6.20 -1.65
CA ILE A 27 14.32 6.00 -1.98
C ILE A 27 14.17 4.61 -2.56
N LEU A 28 13.41 3.75 -1.88
CA LEU A 28 12.92 2.49 -2.41
C LEU A 28 11.53 2.71 -2.99
N ARG A 29 11.21 2.06 -4.10
CA ARG A 29 9.87 2.11 -4.70
C ARG A 29 9.26 0.72 -4.73
N VAL A 30 8.05 0.59 -4.24
CA VAL A 30 7.23 -0.60 -4.36
C VAL A 30 6.10 -0.29 -5.32
N ARG A 31 5.92 -1.13 -6.35
CA ARG A 31 4.71 -1.11 -7.18
C ARG A 31 3.85 -2.28 -6.74
N LEU A 32 2.65 -1.98 -6.26
CA LEU A 32 1.65 -3.01 -5.99
C LEU A 32 1.02 -3.40 -7.32
N THR A 33 1.43 -4.54 -7.86
CA THR A 33 0.99 -5.02 -9.17
C THR A 33 -0.22 -5.96 -9.05
N GLY A 34 -0.96 -6.08 -10.14
CA GLY A 34 -2.25 -6.76 -10.15
C GLY A 34 -3.41 -5.83 -9.78
N MET A 35 -4.61 -6.40 -9.75
CA MET A 35 -5.82 -5.59 -9.57
C MET A 35 -6.13 -5.38 -8.07
N LEU A 36 -5.72 -4.27 -7.49
CA LEU A 36 -5.89 -4.02 -6.05
C LEU A 36 -7.33 -3.69 -5.64
N PHE A 37 -8.05 -3.05 -6.56
CA PHE A 37 -9.40 -2.53 -6.36
C PHE A 37 -10.31 -2.97 -7.50
N GLU A 38 -11.61 -2.95 -7.24
CA GLU A 38 -12.60 -3.00 -8.30
C GLU A 38 -12.83 -1.62 -8.92
N THR A 39 -13.51 -1.60 -10.07
CA THR A 39 -13.92 -0.37 -10.74
C THR A 39 -14.72 0.51 -9.78
N ASP A 40 -14.37 1.80 -9.70
CA ASP A 40 -15.05 2.79 -8.86
C ASP A 40 -15.07 2.47 -7.35
N LYS A 41 -14.14 1.61 -6.89
CA LYS A 41 -14.04 1.18 -5.49
C LYS A 41 -12.67 1.45 -4.89
N THR A 42 -12.64 1.46 -3.57
CA THR A 42 -11.47 1.68 -2.70
C THR A 42 -11.16 0.50 -1.79
N PHE A 43 -12.01 -0.54 -1.78
CA PHE A 43 -11.77 -1.74 -0.97
C PHE A 43 -10.55 -2.52 -1.49
N LEU A 44 -9.59 -2.78 -0.61
CA LEU A 44 -8.42 -3.61 -0.93
C LEU A 44 -8.82 -5.08 -1.00
N LEU A 45 -8.74 -5.66 -2.20
CA LEU A 45 -9.15 -7.03 -2.43
C LEU A 45 -8.21 -8.06 -1.78
N PRO A 46 -8.69 -9.27 -1.44
CA PRO A 46 -7.86 -10.30 -0.80
C PRO A 46 -6.55 -10.63 -1.52
N ARG A 47 -6.57 -10.58 -2.86
CA ARG A 47 -5.36 -10.78 -3.67
C ARG A 47 -4.28 -9.71 -3.46
N ALA A 48 -4.65 -8.50 -3.04
CA ALA A 48 -3.69 -7.45 -2.71
C ALA A 48 -2.87 -7.79 -1.46
N MET A 49 -3.38 -8.66 -0.58
CA MET A 49 -2.75 -9.00 0.70
C MET A 49 -1.38 -9.64 0.53
N ARG A 50 -1.12 -10.31 -0.61
CA ARG A 50 0.20 -10.83 -0.92
C ARG A 50 1.22 -9.71 -1.10
N GLY A 51 0.88 -8.68 -1.87
CA GLY A 51 1.75 -7.52 -2.06
C GLY A 51 1.89 -6.66 -0.80
N ILE A 52 0.81 -6.53 -0.02
CA ILE A 52 0.85 -5.84 1.27
C ILE A 52 1.79 -6.56 2.25
N ARG A 53 1.75 -7.89 2.35
CA ARG A 53 2.70 -8.66 3.17
C ARG A 53 4.14 -8.42 2.75
N SER A 54 4.44 -8.45 1.46
CA SER A 54 5.79 -8.15 0.97
C SER A 54 6.24 -6.72 1.30
N LEU A 55 5.34 -5.74 1.24
CA LEU A 55 5.61 -4.36 1.65
C LEU A 55 5.94 -4.27 3.14
N VAL A 56 5.16 -4.93 4.00
CA VAL A 56 5.40 -4.95 5.44
C VAL A 56 6.72 -5.66 5.78
N SER A 57 7.01 -6.79 5.14
CA SER A 57 8.30 -7.47 5.29
C SER A 57 9.49 -6.60 4.87
N LEU A 58 9.37 -5.87 3.74
CA LEU A 58 10.38 -4.91 3.31
C LEU A 58 10.58 -3.79 4.34
N TYR A 59 9.49 -3.29 4.93
CA TYR A 59 9.57 -2.29 5.99
C TYR A 59 10.25 -2.84 7.25
N GLN A 60 9.95 -4.08 7.64
CA GLN A 60 10.58 -4.73 8.80
C GLN A 60 12.09 -4.93 8.61
N ALA A 61 12.55 -5.14 7.38
CA ALA A 61 13.98 -5.18 7.04
C ALA A 61 14.67 -3.80 7.13
N HIS A 62 13.89 -2.71 7.06
CA HIS A 62 14.36 -1.33 7.06
C HIS A 62 13.50 -0.44 7.97
N PRO A 63 13.48 -0.69 9.29
CA PRO A 63 12.57 -0.01 10.20
C PRO A 63 12.87 1.48 10.31
N GLY A 64 11.83 2.31 10.46
CA GLY A 64 11.96 3.76 10.67
C GLY A 64 11.92 4.60 9.39
N MET A 65 11.73 4.00 8.22
CA MET A 65 11.50 4.74 6.98
C MET A 65 10.16 5.49 7.01
N ALA A 66 10.09 6.60 6.27
CA ALA A 66 8.82 7.25 5.94
C ALA A 66 8.26 6.68 4.64
N LEU A 67 6.94 6.47 4.58
CA LEU A 67 6.24 5.97 3.40
C LEU A 67 5.45 7.08 2.73
N VAL A 68 5.41 7.07 1.40
CA VAL A 68 4.43 7.84 0.61
C VAL A 68 3.66 6.88 -0.28
N ILE A 69 2.37 6.74 -0.03
CA ILE A 69 1.46 5.91 -0.82
C ILE A 69 0.86 6.77 -1.94
N THR A 70 1.14 6.43 -3.19
CA THR A 70 0.67 7.16 -4.36
C THR A 70 -0.38 6.35 -5.12
N GLY A 71 -1.54 6.97 -5.36
CA GLY A 71 -2.61 6.38 -6.16
C GLY A 71 -2.63 6.92 -7.58
N HIS A 72 -2.90 6.07 -8.57
CA HIS A 72 -3.11 6.47 -9.97
C HIS A 72 -4.41 5.89 -10.53
N THR A 73 -4.95 6.55 -11.53
CA THR A 73 -6.09 6.08 -12.34
C THR A 73 -5.69 6.00 -13.81
N ASP A 74 -6.53 5.35 -14.61
CA ASP A 74 -6.46 5.52 -16.06
C ASP A 74 -7.09 6.87 -16.46
N ARG A 75 -7.26 7.08 -17.78
CA ARG A 75 -7.81 8.32 -18.34
C ARG A 75 -9.33 8.25 -18.56
N VAL A 76 -10.01 7.24 -18.02
CA VAL A 76 -11.47 7.16 -18.06
C VAL A 76 -12.03 8.03 -16.92
N GLY A 77 -13.02 8.86 -17.23
CA GLY A 77 -13.59 9.80 -16.26
C GLY A 77 -12.95 11.19 -16.30
N GLY A 78 -13.47 12.09 -15.46
CA GLY A 78 -12.98 13.48 -15.40
C GLY A 78 -11.69 13.60 -14.58
N PRO A 79 -10.77 14.52 -14.90
CA PRO A 79 -9.51 14.69 -14.17
C PRO A 79 -9.68 14.90 -12.66
N SER A 80 -10.68 15.68 -12.24
CA SER A 80 -10.98 15.92 -10.81
C SER A 80 -11.50 14.67 -10.10
N TYR A 81 -12.34 13.88 -10.77
CA TYR A 81 -12.84 12.61 -10.26
C TYR A 81 -11.68 11.61 -10.10
N ASN A 82 -10.82 11.52 -11.11
CA ASN A 82 -9.64 10.65 -11.10
C ASN A 82 -8.66 11.01 -9.98
N LEU A 83 -8.39 12.31 -9.79
CA LEU A 83 -7.58 12.81 -8.68
C LEU A 83 -8.19 12.40 -7.33
N GLY A 84 -9.49 12.62 -7.15
CA GLY A 84 -10.22 12.25 -5.93
C GLY A 84 -10.22 10.74 -5.64
N LEU A 85 -10.56 9.92 -6.64
CA LEU A 85 -10.58 8.45 -6.51
C LEU A 85 -9.19 7.89 -6.19
N SER A 86 -8.14 8.45 -6.81
CA SER A 86 -6.76 8.04 -6.51
C SER A 86 -6.33 8.38 -5.09
N ASP A 87 -6.73 9.54 -4.55
CA ASP A 87 -6.46 9.92 -3.16
C ASP A 87 -7.23 9.02 -2.18
N GLU A 88 -8.51 8.74 -2.46
CA GLU A 88 -9.30 7.83 -1.64
C GLU A 88 -8.71 6.41 -1.61
N ARG A 89 -8.18 5.91 -2.73
CA ARG A 89 -7.47 4.62 -2.78
C ARG A 89 -6.17 4.62 -2.00
N ALA A 90 -5.35 5.67 -2.14
CA ALA A 90 -4.13 5.82 -1.35
C ALA A 90 -4.44 5.89 0.16
N ARG A 91 -5.52 6.59 0.51
CA ARG A 91 -6.04 6.68 1.88
C ARG A 91 -6.54 5.32 2.39
N ALA A 92 -7.25 4.54 1.58
CA ALA A 92 -7.70 3.20 1.95
C ALA A 92 -6.53 2.24 2.24
N ILE A 93 -5.43 2.32 1.49
CA ILE A 93 -4.19 1.58 1.78
C ILE A 93 -3.56 2.07 3.09
N ALA A 94 -3.48 3.40 3.30
CA ALA A 94 -2.90 3.98 4.50
C ALA A 94 -3.66 3.57 5.79
N HIS A 95 -5.00 3.56 5.73
CA HIS A 95 -5.83 3.11 6.85
C HIS A 95 -5.66 1.61 7.10
N TYR A 96 -5.61 0.81 6.03
CA TYR A 96 -5.43 -0.64 6.15
C TYR A 96 -4.09 -1.00 6.79
N LEU A 97 -2.98 -0.37 6.36
CA LEU A 97 -1.65 -0.61 6.90
C LEU A 97 -1.47 -0.17 8.37
N ARG A 98 -2.39 0.66 8.90
CA ARG A 98 -2.33 1.23 10.25
C ARG A 98 -3.48 0.74 11.15
N ASP A 99 -4.21 -0.29 10.73
CA ASP A 99 -5.36 -0.84 11.43
C ASP A 99 -6.42 0.22 11.84
N GLU A 100 -6.62 1.26 11.02
CA GLU A 100 -7.55 2.36 11.29
C GLU A 100 -8.99 1.96 10.91
N VAL A 101 -9.57 1.05 11.71
CA VAL A 101 -10.88 0.41 11.47
C VAL A 101 -12.02 1.41 11.27
N ASP A 102 -12.09 2.45 12.08
CA ASP A 102 -13.18 3.45 12.02
C ASP A 102 -13.18 4.22 10.71
N ASP A 103 -12.00 4.64 10.25
CA ASP A 103 -11.84 5.38 9.02
C ASP A 103 -12.13 4.50 7.80
N TRP A 104 -11.77 3.22 7.86
CA TRP A 104 -12.07 2.26 6.79
C TRP A 104 -13.57 1.94 6.70
N LEU A 105 -14.26 1.84 7.83
CA LEU A 105 -15.71 1.64 7.86
C LEU A 105 -16.50 2.80 7.22
N ALA A 106 -15.91 4.00 7.11
CA ALA A 106 -16.58 5.16 6.52
C ALA A 106 -17.01 4.93 5.06
N TRP A 107 -16.32 4.05 4.33
CA TRP A 107 -16.68 3.71 2.94
C TRP A 107 -17.94 2.86 2.78
N TYR A 108 -18.54 2.34 3.86
CA TYR A 108 -19.91 1.78 3.78
C TYR A 108 -20.99 2.86 3.61
N SER A 109 -20.61 4.14 3.68
CA SER A 109 -21.46 5.29 3.38
C SER A 109 -20.96 5.99 2.11
N ASP A 110 -21.78 6.89 1.55
CA ASP A 110 -21.43 7.65 0.36
C ASP A 110 -20.13 8.44 0.55
N GLN A 111 -19.25 8.34 -0.45
CA GLN A 111 -18.02 9.12 -0.54
C GLN A 111 -18.07 10.05 -1.75
N PRO A 112 -17.25 11.12 -1.77
CA PRO A 112 -17.26 12.07 -2.88
C PRO A 112 -16.88 11.46 -4.24
N TYR A 113 -16.02 10.43 -4.27
CA TYR A 113 -15.48 9.91 -5.52
C TYR A 113 -15.61 8.40 -5.75
N SER A 114 -15.76 7.58 -4.70
CA SER A 114 -15.93 6.13 -4.85
C SER A 114 -17.33 5.64 -4.49
N ALA A 115 -17.74 4.53 -5.10
CA ALA A 115 -18.98 3.86 -4.75
C ALA A 115 -18.91 3.25 -3.34
N PRO A 116 -20.01 3.32 -2.57
CA PRO A 116 -20.04 2.80 -1.20
C PRO A 116 -19.88 1.27 -1.18
N TRP A 117 -19.33 0.75 -0.09
CA TRP A 117 -19.17 -0.67 0.17
C TRP A 117 -20.48 -1.31 0.65
N GLY A 118 -20.59 -2.61 0.52
CA GLY A 118 -21.72 -3.41 0.96
C GLY A 118 -21.41 -4.90 0.98
N THR A 119 -22.40 -5.71 0.62
CA THR A 119 -22.30 -7.17 0.69
C THR A 119 -21.14 -7.75 -0.13
N ARG A 120 -20.73 -7.06 -1.20
CA ARG A 120 -19.62 -7.49 -2.06
C ARG A 120 -18.30 -7.49 -1.29
N GLU A 121 -18.03 -6.40 -0.58
CA GLU A 121 -16.87 -6.25 0.28
C GLU A 121 -16.98 -7.16 1.53
N ASP A 122 -18.19 -7.34 2.07
CA ASP A 122 -18.45 -8.30 3.16
C ASP A 122 -18.06 -9.74 2.72
N GLN A 123 -18.48 -10.18 1.53
CA GLN A 123 -18.08 -11.47 0.94
C GLN A 123 -16.58 -11.57 0.71
N ALA A 124 -15.95 -10.50 0.22
CA ALA A 124 -14.51 -10.47 -0.02
C ALA A 124 -13.72 -10.69 1.28
N MET A 125 -14.08 -10.02 2.37
CA MET A 125 -13.46 -10.24 3.68
C MET A 125 -13.69 -11.67 4.19
N LEU A 126 -14.92 -12.17 4.13
CA LEU A 126 -15.25 -13.55 4.54
C LEU A 126 -14.49 -14.61 3.72
N SER A 127 -14.10 -14.29 2.48
CA SER A 127 -13.30 -15.18 1.64
C SER A 127 -11.80 -15.17 1.94
N ALA A 128 -11.35 -14.23 2.76
CA ALA A 128 -9.95 -14.10 3.16
C ALA A 128 -9.70 -14.50 4.62
N ILE A 129 -10.68 -14.25 5.50
CA ILE A 129 -10.59 -14.58 6.92
C ILE A 129 -10.78 -16.08 7.10
N THR A 130 -9.81 -16.72 7.74
CA THR A 130 -9.86 -18.15 8.09
C THR A 130 -10.55 -18.34 9.44
N ASP A 131 -11.47 -19.29 9.52
CA ASP A 131 -12.02 -19.78 10.76
C ASP A 131 -10.99 -20.68 11.45
N ASP A 132 -10.49 -20.22 12.59
CA ASP A 132 -9.49 -20.90 13.41
C ASP A 132 -9.98 -22.25 13.96
N ALA A 133 -11.30 -22.49 14.00
CA ALA A 133 -11.85 -23.80 14.38
C ALA A 133 -11.68 -24.86 13.29
N THR A 134 -11.79 -24.46 12.03
CA THR A 134 -11.87 -25.38 10.88
C THR A 134 -10.64 -25.32 9.98
N GLY A 135 -9.86 -24.25 10.05
CA GLY A 135 -8.76 -23.98 9.12
C GLY A 135 -9.24 -23.58 7.72
N HIS A 136 -10.54 -23.30 7.54
CA HIS A 136 -11.13 -22.92 6.26
C HIS A 136 -11.66 -21.48 6.32
N VAL A 137 -11.74 -20.81 5.16
CA VAL A 137 -12.34 -19.47 5.07
C VAL A 137 -13.85 -19.51 5.31
N PHE A 138 -14.42 -18.42 5.81
CA PHE A 138 -15.86 -18.36 6.08
C PHE A 138 -16.71 -18.44 4.80
N TYR A 139 -16.20 -17.93 3.66
CA TYR A 139 -16.92 -17.92 2.39
C TYR A 139 -16.04 -18.35 1.22
N ALA A 140 -16.34 -19.51 0.63
CA ALA A 140 -15.65 -20.02 -0.57
C ALA A 140 -16.49 -19.88 -1.86
N GLY A 141 -17.61 -19.15 -1.79
CA GLY A 141 -18.51 -18.92 -2.92
C GLY A 141 -18.05 -17.78 -3.85
N PRO A 142 -18.74 -17.58 -4.98
CA PRO A 142 -18.46 -16.45 -5.86
C PRO A 142 -18.81 -15.12 -5.18
N ILE A 143 -17.95 -14.11 -5.31
CA ILE A 143 -18.23 -12.76 -4.81
C ILE A 143 -19.26 -12.09 -5.75
N THR A 144 -20.54 -12.17 -5.40
CA THR A 144 -21.67 -11.70 -6.22
C THR A 144 -22.22 -10.34 -5.79
N GLY A 145 -21.99 -9.93 -4.55
CA GLY A 145 -22.62 -8.75 -3.94
C GLY A 145 -24.05 -8.97 -3.45
N TRP A 146 -24.58 -10.19 -3.53
CA TRP A 146 -25.92 -10.53 -3.05
C TRP A 146 -25.87 -11.24 -1.69
N LEU A 147 -26.76 -10.86 -0.77
CA LEU A 147 -26.94 -11.57 0.51
C LEU A 147 -27.84 -12.80 0.29
N ASP A 148 -27.35 -13.73 -0.53
CA ASP A 148 -28.00 -15.01 -0.83
C ASP A 148 -27.82 -16.03 0.30
N ALA A 149 -28.40 -17.22 0.15
CA ALA A 149 -28.36 -18.25 1.20
C ALA A 149 -26.92 -18.66 1.58
N PRO A 150 -25.98 -18.91 0.64
CA PRO A 150 -24.58 -19.18 0.99
C PRO A 150 -23.89 -18.04 1.73
N THR A 151 -24.17 -16.79 1.34
CA THR A 151 -23.58 -15.61 1.98
C THR A 151 -24.13 -15.43 3.40
N ARG A 152 -25.44 -15.57 3.57
CA ARG A 152 -26.10 -15.51 4.89
C ARG A 152 -25.52 -16.56 5.85
N ASP A 153 -25.41 -17.79 5.39
CA ASP A 153 -24.84 -18.91 6.16
C ASP A 153 -23.38 -18.64 6.58
N ALA A 154 -22.57 -18.04 5.69
CA ALA A 154 -21.22 -17.58 6.05
C ALA A 154 -21.22 -16.46 7.09
N VAL A 155 -22.12 -15.48 6.98
CA VAL A 155 -22.27 -14.40 7.96
C VAL A 155 -22.72 -14.96 9.32
N GLU A 156 -23.67 -15.89 9.35
CA GLU A 156 -24.15 -16.53 10.58
C GLU A 156 -23.02 -17.29 11.30
N ARG A 157 -22.21 -18.06 10.55
CA ARG A 157 -21.01 -18.71 11.11
C ARG A 157 -20.01 -17.72 11.68
N TYR A 158 -19.74 -16.65 10.94
CA TYR A 158 -18.82 -15.60 11.36
C TYR A 158 -19.31 -14.92 12.64
N GLN A 159 -20.60 -14.53 12.68
CA GLN A 159 -21.24 -13.94 13.85
C GLN A 159 -21.16 -14.87 15.06
N ALA A 160 -21.48 -16.15 14.89
CA ALA A 160 -21.40 -17.14 15.95
C ALA A 160 -19.96 -17.28 16.48
N ARG A 161 -18.96 -17.28 15.58
CA ARG A 161 -17.55 -17.38 15.94
C ARG A 161 -17.05 -16.16 16.72
N ARG A 162 -17.56 -14.97 16.40
CA ARG A 162 -17.18 -13.70 17.05
C ARG A 162 -18.08 -13.31 18.22
N GLY A 163 -19.03 -14.16 18.62
CA GLY A 163 -19.94 -13.88 19.74
C GLY A 163 -20.90 -12.72 19.47
N LEU A 164 -21.24 -12.48 18.21
CA LEU A 164 -22.16 -11.44 17.77
C LEU A 164 -23.60 -11.98 17.70
N ALA A 165 -24.57 -11.08 17.52
CA ALA A 165 -25.94 -11.48 17.19
C ALA A 165 -25.95 -12.26 15.88
N VAL A 166 -26.48 -13.49 15.89
CA VAL A 166 -26.53 -14.38 14.73
C VAL A 166 -27.85 -14.16 14.00
N ASP A 167 -27.87 -13.17 13.11
CA ASP A 167 -29.03 -12.80 12.28
C ASP A 167 -28.77 -12.97 10.77
N GLY A 168 -27.54 -13.34 10.40
CA GLY A 168 -27.12 -13.52 9.03
C GLY A 168 -27.13 -12.22 8.21
N VAL A 169 -27.12 -11.07 8.90
CA VAL A 169 -27.07 -9.74 8.29
C VAL A 169 -25.79 -9.03 8.73
N PRO A 170 -24.93 -8.58 7.81
CA PRO A 170 -23.74 -7.83 8.15
C PRO A 170 -24.08 -6.38 8.57
N GLY A 171 -24.65 -6.22 9.76
CA GLY A 171 -24.90 -4.92 10.39
C GLY A 171 -23.62 -4.24 10.88
N PRO A 172 -23.71 -3.04 11.49
CA PRO A 172 -22.54 -2.26 11.89
C PRO A 172 -21.56 -3.00 12.81
N GLN A 173 -22.07 -3.81 13.75
CA GLN A 173 -21.23 -4.61 14.65
C GLN A 173 -20.50 -5.73 13.90
N THR A 174 -21.21 -6.46 13.02
CA THR A 174 -20.63 -7.50 12.17
C THR A 174 -19.57 -6.93 11.25
N ARG A 175 -19.83 -5.79 10.60
CA ARG A 175 -18.88 -5.13 9.70
C ARG A 175 -17.63 -4.64 10.41
N ARG A 176 -17.78 -4.07 11.61
CA ARG A 176 -16.62 -3.69 12.42
C ARG A 176 -15.73 -4.89 12.74
N ALA A 177 -16.33 -6.01 13.16
CA ALA A 177 -15.58 -7.23 13.43
C ALA A 177 -14.89 -7.75 12.15
N LEU A 178 -15.61 -7.82 11.02
CA LEU A 178 -15.05 -8.25 9.73
C LEU A 178 -13.87 -7.40 9.30
N VAL A 179 -14.01 -6.07 9.36
CA VAL A 179 -12.93 -5.14 9.01
C VAL A 179 -11.73 -5.33 9.93
N THR A 180 -11.96 -5.49 11.24
CA THR A 180 -10.88 -5.69 12.22
C THR A 180 -10.09 -6.96 11.89
N ASP A 181 -10.77 -8.10 11.72
CA ASP A 181 -10.13 -9.36 11.38
C ASP A 181 -9.43 -9.32 10.02
N TYR A 182 -10.00 -8.61 9.05
CA TYR A 182 -9.43 -8.49 7.71
C TYR A 182 -8.18 -7.60 7.68
N MET A 183 -8.13 -6.54 8.49
CA MET A 183 -6.94 -5.70 8.65
C MET A 183 -5.81 -6.44 9.36
N GLN A 184 -6.17 -7.25 10.35
CA GLN A 184 -5.26 -8.04 11.17
C GLN A 184 -4.88 -9.39 10.55
N LEU A 185 -4.97 -9.52 9.22
CA LEU A 185 -4.38 -10.67 8.54
C LEU A 185 -2.87 -10.70 8.81
N ASP A 186 -2.30 -11.89 8.92
CA ASP A 186 -0.90 -12.00 9.33
C ASP A 186 0.04 -11.24 8.39
N GLY A 187 0.87 -10.38 8.97
CA GLY A 187 1.91 -9.64 8.27
C GLY A 187 1.41 -8.48 7.40
N THR A 188 0.21 -7.94 7.64
CA THR A 188 -0.33 -6.83 6.82
C THR A 188 -0.28 -5.45 7.48
N THR A 189 0.11 -5.37 8.74
CA THR A 189 0.13 -4.13 9.54
C THR A 189 1.55 -3.57 9.68
N LEU A 190 1.72 -2.25 9.55
CA LEU A 190 2.97 -1.55 9.83
C LEU A 190 3.14 -1.30 11.34
N PRO A 191 4.38 -1.20 11.85
CA PRO A 191 4.62 -0.83 13.24
C PRO A 191 3.98 0.52 13.62
N ASP A 192 3.50 0.62 14.86
CA ASP A 192 2.94 1.85 15.42
C ASP A 192 3.92 3.02 15.28
N GLY A 193 3.40 4.20 14.92
CA GLY A 193 4.18 5.41 14.74
C GLY A 193 4.94 5.51 13.42
N THR A 194 4.78 4.55 12.50
CA THR A 194 5.31 4.67 11.13
C THR A 194 4.79 5.94 10.45
N GLU A 195 5.69 6.76 9.92
CA GLU A 195 5.34 7.96 9.17
C GLU A 195 4.77 7.58 7.80
N VAL A 196 3.47 7.78 7.60
CA VAL A 196 2.77 7.45 6.35
C VAL A 196 2.14 8.70 5.75
N HIS A 197 2.58 9.05 4.55
CA HIS A 197 2.02 10.07 3.69
C HIS A 197 1.25 9.44 2.55
N ARG A 198 0.45 10.25 1.87
CA ARG A 198 -0.34 9.83 0.71
C ARG A 198 -0.35 10.91 -0.37
N LEU A 199 -0.53 10.49 -1.61
CA LEU A 199 -0.66 11.39 -2.75
C LEU A 199 -1.57 10.77 -3.82
N GLY A 200 -2.74 11.35 -4.03
CA GLY A 200 -3.53 11.09 -5.24
C GLY A 200 -2.91 11.77 -6.45
N CYS A 201 -2.55 11.00 -7.47
CA CYS A 201 -2.00 11.49 -8.75
C CYS A 201 -3.03 11.48 -9.89
N GLY A 202 -4.19 10.85 -9.71
CA GLY A 202 -5.20 10.68 -10.76
C GLY A 202 -4.59 10.13 -12.05
N GLU A 203 -4.89 10.79 -13.17
CA GLU A 203 -4.37 10.44 -14.50
C GLU A 203 -2.97 11.03 -14.81
N HIS A 204 -2.29 11.61 -13.81
CA HIS A 204 -0.92 12.10 -13.96
C HIS A 204 0.08 10.95 -13.86
N HIS A 205 1.23 11.14 -14.53
CA HIS A 205 2.35 10.20 -14.52
C HIS A 205 1.94 8.78 -14.94
N ASN A 206 1.23 8.67 -16.06
CA ASN A 206 0.88 7.39 -16.66
C ASN A 206 2.12 6.49 -16.82
N ALA A 207 1.98 5.23 -16.42
CA ALA A 207 2.99 4.20 -16.68
C ALA A 207 3.04 3.87 -18.17
N VAL A 208 1.86 3.80 -18.79
CA VAL A 208 1.69 3.60 -20.23
C VAL A 208 1.07 4.87 -20.80
N PRO A 209 1.72 5.58 -21.76
CA PRO A 209 1.13 6.73 -22.42
C PRO A 209 -0.22 6.36 -23.07
N THR A 210 -1.30 6.99 -22.61
CA THR A 210 -2.66 6.68 -23.03
C THR A 210 -3.38 7.97 -23.44
N ALA A 211 -4.27 7.90 -24.42
CA ALA A 211 -5.14 9.01 -24.81
C ALA A 211 -6.32 9.19 -23.82
N ASP A 212 -6.92 10.37 -23.82
CA ASP A 212 -8.08 10.70 -22.97
C ASP A 212 -9.25 9.74 -23.19
N GLY A 213 -9.92 9.34 -22.11
CA GLY A 213 -11.06 8.43 -22.16
C GLY A 213 -10.70 6.96 -22.38
N VAL A 214 -9.42 6.61 -22.44
CA VAL A 214 -8.98 5.22 -22.67
C VAL A 214 -8.66 4.54 -21.35
N ALA A 215 -9.25 3.36 -21.16
CA ALA A 215 -8.96 2.48 -20.04
C ALA A 215 -7.61 1.79 -20.25
N GLU A 216 -6.74 1.86 -19.26
CA GLU A 216 -5.42 1.23 -19.28
C GLU A 216 -5.15 0.62 -17.90
N PRO A 217 -5.28 -0.71 -17.74
CA PRO A 217 -5.06 -1.40 -16.48
C PRO A 217 -3.75 -1.04 -15.78
N ASP A 218 -2.66 -0.88 -16.52
CA ASP A 218 -1.34 -0.59 -15.93
C ASP A 218 -1.26 0.83 -15.32
N ASN A 219 -2.14 1.73 -15.75
CA ASN A 219 -2.26 3.06 -15.15
C ASN A 219 -3.09 3.05 -13.86
N ARG A 220 -3.93 2.03 -13.63
CA ARG A 220 -4.68 1.85 -12.37
C ARG A 220 -3.81 1.14 -11.32
N ARG A 221 -2.76 1.82 -10.89
CA ARG A 221 -1.75 1.27 -9.97
C ARG A 221 -1.67 2.06 -8.66
N ALA A 222 -1.13 1.41 -7.64
CA ALA A 222 -0.65 2.06 -6.43
C ALA A 222 0.84 1.82 -6.28
N GLU A 223 1.57 2.84 -5.87
CA GLU A 223 3.00 2.75 -5.61
C GLU A 223 3.30 3.29 -4.21
N ILE A 224 4.34 2.77 -3.59
CA ILE A 224 4.77 3.18 -2.27
C ILE A 224 6.25 3.53 -2.36
N PHE A 225 6.58 4.77 -2.02
CA PHE A 225 7.96 5.20 -1.87
C PHE A 225 8.36 5.10 -0.41
N LEU A 226 9.49 4.48 -0.11
CA LEU A 226 10.06 4.37 1.23
C LEU A 226 11.34 5.20 1.29
N PHE A 227 11.40 6.14 2.23
CA PHE A 227 12.49 7.11 2.38
C PHE A 227 13.33 6.79 3.60
N ASP A 228 14.64 6.63 3.37
CA ASP A 228 15.63 6.31 4.40
C ASP A 228 16.85 7.25 4.33
N PRO A 229 17.15 8.02 5.38
CA PRO A 229 16.29 8.28 6.54
C PRO A 229 15.13 9.23 6.18
N PRO A 230 14.11 9.38 7.06
CA PRO A 230 13.14 10.49 6.98
C PRO A 230 13.83 11.87 7.16
N PRO A 231 13.23 12.98 6.67
CA PRO A 231 11.86 13.11 6.17
C PRO A 231 11.70 12.83 4.67
N VAL A 232 10.45 12.83 4.20
CA VAL A 232 10.11 12.75 2.76
C VAL A 232 10.57 14.02 2.04
N GLU A 233 11.46 13.86 1.04
CA GLU A 233 12.01 14.98 0.26
C GLU A 233 11.99 14.76 -1.25
N PRO A 234 11.35 15.65 -2.05
CA PRO A 234 10.53 16.79 -1.60
C PRO A 234 9.28 16.35 -0.83
N PRO A 235 8.68 17.18 0.04
CA PRO A 235 7.52 16.80 0.84
C PRO A 235 6.30 16.48 -0.03
N ALA A 236 5.49 15.52 0.41
CA ALA A 236 4.26 15.15 -0.29
C ALA A 236 3.24 16.31 -0.20
N PRO A 237 2.72 16.81 -1.34
CA PRO A 237 1.68 17.82 -1.34
C PRO A 237 0.31 17.20 -1.01
N ALA A 238 -0.69 18.02 -0.70
CA ALA A 238 -2.05 17.54 -0.46
C ALA A 238 -2.69 16.89 -1.70
N SER A 239 -2.29 17.30 -2.90
CA SER A 239 -2.73 16.76 -4.18
C SER A 239 -1.64 16.93 -5.23
N CYS A 240 -1.55 16.03 -6.20
CA CYS A 240 -0.54 16.13 -7.25
C CYS A 240 -0.87 17.30 -8.22
N PRO A 241 0.06 18.25 -8.44
CA PRO A 241 -0.14 19.37 -9.36
C PRO A 241 0.01 18.99 -10.85
N GLY A 242 0.26 17.72 -11.16
CA GLY A 242 0.67 17.28 -12.50
C GLY A 242 2.12 17.68 -12.78
N ALA A 243 2.33 18.75 -13.56
CA ALA A 243 3.66 19.25 -13.84
C ALA A 243 4.35 19.77 -12.55
N GLY A 244 5.57 19.30 -12.29
CA GLY A 244 6.31 19.64 -11.05
C GLY A 244 5.84 18.88 -9.81
N CYS A 245 5.04 17.82 -9.97
CA CYS A 245 4.65 16.94 -8.87
C CYS A 245 5.89 16.20 -8.33
N PRO A 246 6.12 16.20 -7.00
CA PRO A 246 7.29 15.54 -6.39
C PRO A 246 7.47 14.07 -6.73
N TYR A 247 6.37 13.39 -7.12
CA TYR A 247 6.37 12.02 -7.61
C TYR A 247 7.49 11.74 -8.63
N GLU A 248 7.69 12.62 -9.62
CA GLU A 248 8.71 12.41 -10.65
C GLU A 248 10.12 12.44 -10.06
N THR A 249 10.35 13.34 -9.10
CA THR A 249 11.64 13.43 -8.39
C THR A 249 11.88 12.18 -7.54
N TRP A 250 10.86 11.69 -6.83
CA TRP A 250 10.98 10.46 -6.04
C TRP A 250 11.25 9.24 -6.93
N ARG A 251 10.53 9.12 -8.06
CA ARG A 251 10.75 8.07 -9.06
C ARG A 251 12.16 8.10 -9.63
N ASP A 252 12.64 9.27 -10.03
CA ASP A 252 13.94 9.39 -10.70
C ASP A 252 15.12 9.20 -9.72
N ARG A 253 14.91 9.45 -8.43
CA ARG A 253 15.88 9.21 -7.34
C ARG A 253 15.77 7.81 -6.71
N THR A 254 14.81 7.00 -7.17
CA THR A 254 14.63 5.63 -6.64
C THR A 254 15.87 4.81 -6.94
N VAL A 255 16.46 4.19 -5.91
CA VAL A 255 17.64 3.33 -6.07
C VAL A 255 17.24 1.91 -6.47
N GLN A 256 16.07 1.47 -6.04
CA GLN A 256 15.56 0.11 -6.27
C GLN A 256 14.04 0.11 -6.36
N THR A 257 13.51 -0.59 -7.36
CA THR A 257 12.07 -0.82 -7.52
C THR A 257 11.75 -2.28 -7.28
N TYR A 258 10.71 -2.53 -6.49
CA TYR A 258 10.15 -3.85 -6.21
C TYR A 258 8.75 -3.95 -6.78
N ASP A 259 8.44 -5.07 -7.42
CA ASP A 259 7.10 -5.37 -7.92
C ASP A 259 6.45 -6.42 -7.04
N PHE A 260 5.45 -6.01 -6.29
CA PHE A 260 4.75 -6.87 -5.35
C PHE A 260 3.33 -7.13 -5.84
N GLY A 261 3.09 -8.33 -6.37
CA GLY A 261 1.78 -8.74 -6.90
C GLY A 261 1.50 -10.21 -6.68
N ASP A 262 0.69 -10.78 -7.56
CA ASP A 262 0.23 -12.18 -7.46
C ASP A 262 1.16 -13.20 -8.16
N GLU A 263 2.18 -12.71 -8.87
CA GLU A 263 3.17 -13.58 -9.51
C GLU A 263 4.07 -14.26 -8.47
N VAL A 264 4.37 -15.52 -8.72
CA VAL A 264 5.07 -16.44 -7.81
C VAL A 264 6.58 -16.21 -7.91
N LEU A 265 7.23 -16.06 -6.75
CA LEU A 265 8.68 -16.05 -6.44
C LEU A 265 9.38 -14.69 -6.45
N VAL A 266 9.37 -14.03 -5.29
CA VAL A 266 10.67 -13.59 -4.74
C VAL A 266 11.23 -14.83 -4.06
N ASP A 267 12.33 -15.37 -4.58
CA ASP A 267 13.08 -16.43 -3.90
C ASP A 267 13.73 -15.81 -2.67
N TRP A 268 13.13 -16.04 -1.50
CA TRP A 268 13.55 -15.40 -0.25
C TRP A 268 14.95 -15.86 0.20
N ASP A 269 15.43 -17.01 -0.30
CA ASP A 269 16.80 -17.47 -0.07
C ASP A 269 17.85 -16.57 -0.76
N VAL A 270 17.47 -15.85 -1.83
CA VAL A 270 18.33 -14.86 -2.50
C VAL A 270 18.27 -13.50 -1.80
N PHE A 271 17.10 -13.14 -1.25
CA PHE A 271 16.87 -11.85 -0.60
C PHE A 271 17.61 -11.74 0.75
N ASP A 272 17.62 -12.81 1.54
CA ASP A 272 18.40 -12.86 2.79
C ASP A 272 19.92 -12.80 2.52
N PHE A 273 20.38 -13.34 1.38
CA PHE A 273 21.81 -13.37 1.05
C PHE A 273 22.36 -11.99 0.66
N GLU A 274 21.64 -11.23 -0.18
CA GLU A 274 22.05 -9.85 -0.54
C GLU A 274 21.99 -8.90 0.66
N LEU A 275 21.03 -9.08 1.58
CA LEU A 275 20.93 -8.30 2.82
C LEU A 275 22.03 -8.65 3.84
N LEU A 276 22.47 -9.91 3.89
CA LEU A 276 23.62 -10.31 4.72
C LEU A 276 24.94 -9.76 4.16
N GLU A 277 25.15 -9.83 2.84
CA GLU A 277 26.34 -9.26 2.20
C GLU A 277 26.43 -7.74 2.37
N ALA A 278 25.30 -7.02 2.30
CA ALA A 278 25.26 -5.58 2.56
C ALA A 278 25.68 -5.23 4.00
N ARG A 279 25.28 -6.06 4.99
CA ARG A 279 25.66 -5.88 6.41
C ARG A 279 27.13 -6.22 6.66
N GLU A 280 27.69 -7.21 5.97
CA GLU A 280 29.11 -7.56 6.10
C GLU A 280 30.03 -6.50 5.46
N GLN A 281 29.63 -5.89 4.34
CA GLN A 281 30.40 -4.81 3.70
C GLN A 281 30.40 -3.52 4.52
N GLU A 282 29.31 -3.18 5.20
CA GLU A 282 29.28 -2.05 6.14
C GLU A 282 30.15 -2.29 7.37
N HIS A 283 30.27 -3.55 7.84
CA HIS A 283 31.07 -3.87 9.01
C HIS A 283 32.59 -3.96 8.72
N HIS A 284 32.98 -4.39 7.52
CA HIS A 284 34.39 -4.44 7.10
C HIS A 284 34.96 -3.09 6.63
N GLY A 285 34.11 -2.10 6.31
CA GLY A 285 34.55 -0.73 6.05
C GLY A 285 34.89 0.08 7.30
N ALA A 286 34.56 -0.42 8.49
CA ALA A 286 34.77 0.27 9.77
C ALA A 286 36.04 -0.16 10.54
N GLU A 287 36.78 -1.16 10.04
CA GLU A 287 38.01 -1.68 10.67
C GLU A 287 39.28 -1.60 9.81
N ALA A 288 39.32 -0.75 8.77
CA ALA A 288 40.51 -0.50 7.94
C ALA A 288 41.04 0.93 8.05
#